data_AF-A0A5E4KA51-F1
#
_entry.id   AF-A0A5E4KA51-F1
#
_cell.length_a   1.000
_cell.length_b   1.000
_cell.length_c   1.000
_cell.angle_alpha   90.00
_cell.angle_beta   90.00
_cell.angle_gamma   90.00
#
_symmetry.space_group_name_H-M   'P 1'
#
loop_
_entity.id
_entity.type
_entity.pdbx_description
1 polymer ?
#
loop_
_entity_poly.entity_id
_entity_poly.type
_entity_poly.pdbx_seq_one_letter_code
_entity_poly.pdbx_strand_id
1 'polypeptide(L)' 'MESSINLEARLIALDKELHAILNLVREQRATEKKTGVVKETLGAWGYDVDSKKFVDNLRKSKRLDWVK' A
#
# COMPACT_ATOMS: atom_id res chain seq x y z
N MET A 1 -0.08 -36.53 -36.99
CA MET A 1 1.11 -35.67 -36.72
C MET A 1 0.76 -34.19 -36.87
N GLU A 2 0.02 -33.78 -37.90
CA GLU A 2 -0.39 -32.37 -38.06
C GLU A 2 -1.34 -31.87 -36.93
N SER A 3 -2.16 -32.76 -36.38
CA SER A 3 -3.03 -32.46 -35.23
C SER A 3 -2.28 -32.23 -33.92
N SER A 4 -1.16 -32.92 -33.68
CA SER A 4 -0.36 -32.74 -32.45
C SER A 4 0.42 -31.42 -32.48
N ILE A 5 0.95 -31.04 -33.65
CA ILE A 5 1.63 -29.74 -33.85
C ILE A 5 0.67 -28.57 -33.60
N ASN A 6 -0.59 -28.69 -34.03
CA ASN A 6 -1.63 -27.69 -33.76
C ASN A 6 -1.97 -27.57 -32.26
N LEU A 7 -1.96 -28.70 -31.53
CA LEU A 7 -2.18 -28.70 -30.08
C LEU A 7 -1.00 -28.05 -29.34
N GLU A 8 0.24 -28.36 -29.72
CA GLU A 8 1.44 -27.76 -29.13
C GLU A 8 1.49 -26.24 -29.34
N ALA A 9 1.18 -25.77 -30.56
CA ALA A 9 1.10 -24.34 -30.85
C ALA A 9 0.03 -23.63 -29.99
N ARG A 10 -1.12 -24.28 -29.79
CA ARG A 10 -2.20 -23.76 -28.93
C ARG A 10 -1.81 -23.75 -27.46
N LEU A 11 -1.07 -24.76 -26.97
CA LEU A 11 -0.55 -24.80 -25.61
C LEU A 11 0.45 -23.66 -25.35
N ILE A 12 1.34 -23.40 -26.31
CA ILE A 12 2.30 -22.28 -26.22
C ILE A 12 1.58 -20.93 -26.21
N ALA A 13 0.51 -20.78 -26.99
CA ALA A 13 -0.28 -19.55 -26.98
C ALA A 13 -0.95 -19.32 -25.61
N LEU A 14 -1.55 -20.36 -25.03
CA LEU A 14 -2.16 -20.28 -23.70
C LEU A 14 -1.13 -19.96 -22.60
N ASP A 15 0.06 -20.56 -22.66
CA ASP A 15 1.13 -20.27 -21.71
C ASP A 15 1.53 -18.79 -21.73
N LYS A 16 1.65 -18.19 -22.92
CA LYS A 16 1.93 -16.76 -23.08
C LYS A 16 0.82 -15.88 -22.51
N GLU A 17 -0.44 -16.25 -22.75
CA GLU A 17 -1.60 -15.51 -22.19
C GLU A 17 -1.62 -15.57 -20.65
N LEU A 18 -1.35 -16.74 -20.06
CA LEU A 18 -1.27 -16.89 -18.61
C LEU A 18 -0.15 -16.03 -18.01
N HIS A 19 1.03 -16.00 -18.65
CA HIS A 19 2.12 -15.14 -18.22
C HIS A 19 1.78 -13.64 -18.31
N ALA A 20 1.06 -13.23 -19.36
CA ALA A 20 0.58 -11.85 -19.48
C ALA A 20 -0.38 -11.47 -18.35
N ILE A 21 -1.35 -12.34 -18.03
CA ILE A 21 -2.28 -12.13 -16.91
C ILE A 21 -1.54 -12.04 -15.58
N LEU A 22 -0.56 -12.93 -15.35
CA LEU A 22 0.25 -12.91 -14.12
C LEU A 22 1.03 -11.60 -13.97
N ASN A 23 1.55 -11.04 -15.06
CA ASN A 23 2.24 -9.76 -15.02
C ASN A 23 1.29 -8.61 -14.69
N LEU A 24 0.09 -8.56 -15.29
CA LEU A 24 -0.93 -7.57 -14.96
C LEU A 24 -1.33 -7.63 -13.47
N VAL A 25 -1.51 -8.84 -12.92
CA VAL A 25 -1.82 -9.02 -11.48
C VAL A 25 -0.67 -8.53 -10.60
N ARG A 26 0.59 -8.77 -10.99
CA ARG A 26 1.76 -8.27 -10.25
C ARG A 26 1.85 -6.76 -10.28
N GLU A 27 1.59 -6.14 -11.42
CA GLU A 27 1.55 -4.68 -11.57
C GLU A 27 0.44 -4.06 -10.70
N GLN A 28 -0.76 -4.64 -10.73
CA GLN A 28 -1.88 -4.19 -9.90
C GLN A 28 -1.55 -4.32 -8.39
N ARG A 29 -0.94 -5.43 -7.96
CA ARG A 29 -0.51 -5.57 -6.56
C ARG A 29 0.58 -4.56 -6.19
N ALA A 30 1.45 -4.19 -7.13
CA ALA A 30 2.47 -3.18 -6.89
C ALA A 30 1.86 -1.77 -6.77
N THR A 31 0.81 -1.45 -7.53
CA THR A 31 0.08 -0.18 -7.40
C THR A 31 -0.76 -0.12 -6.11
N GLU A 32 -1.41 -1.23 -5.73
CA GLU A 32 -2.13 -1.34 -4.45
C GLU A 32 -1.20 -1.18 -3.23
N LYS A 33 0.02 -1.73 -3.28
CA LYS A 33 1.01 -1.50 -2.23
C LYS A 33 1.41 -0.02 -2.11
N LYS A 34 1.52 0.70 -3.23
CA LYS A 34 1.85 2.14 -3.21
C LYS A 34 0.73 2.98 -2.60
N THR A 35 -0.53 2.60 -2.77
CA THR A 35 -1.68 3.31 -2.19
C THR A 35 -1.98 2.90 -0.74
N GLY A 36 -1.59 1.69 -0.33
CA GLY A 36 -1.74 1.17 1.04
C GLY A 36 -0.85 1.82 2.10
N VAL A 37 0.34 2.31 1.73
CA VAL A 37 1.31 2.95 2.67
C VAL A 37 0.74 4.24 3.30
N VAL A 38 -0.16 4.94 2.60
CA VAL A 38 -0.74 6.19 3.11
C VAL A 38 -1.75 5.94 4.24
N LYS A 39 -2.27 4.72 4.39
CA LYS A 39 -3.18 4.37 5.51
C LYS A 39 -2.46 3.94 6.79
N GLU A 40 -1.15 3.64 6.74
CA GLU A 40 -0.35 3.26 7.91
C GLU A 40 0.33 4.46 8.60
N THR A 41 0.20 5.68 8.07
CA THR A 41 0.65 6.92 8.73
C THR A 41 -0.36 7.45 9.76
N LEU A 42 -1.20 6.58 10.33
CA LEU A 42 -1.98 6.78 11.56
C LEU A 42 -1.07 6.92 12.81
N GLY A 43 -0.08 7.79 12.70
CA GLY A 43 0.93 8.09 13.73
C GLY A 43 1.58 9.47 13.55
N ALA A 44 1.38 10.15 12.42
CA ALA A 44 1.72 11.55 12.28
C ALA A 44 0.50 12.39 12.69
N TRP A 45 0.21 12.45 14.01
CA TRP A 45 -0.64 13.52 14.52
C TRP A 45 -0.01 14.80 13.99
N GLY A 46 -0.70 15.51 13.06
CA GLY A 46 -0.17 16.60 12.24
C GLY A 46 0.27 17.86 13.00
N TYR A 47 0.67 17.68 14.25
CA TYR A 47 1.37 18.60 15.10
C TYR A 47 2.85 18.29 15.01
N ASP A 48 3.61 19.32 14.72
CA ASP A 48 5.04 19.31 15.00
C ASP A 48 5.22 19.30 16.52
N VAL A 49 5.45 18.10 17.07
CA VAL A 49 5.61 17.82 18.50
C VAL A 49 6.78 18.61 19.09
N ASP A 50 7.78 18.94 18.27
CA ASP A 50 8.95 19.72 18.66
C ASP A 50 8.73 21.24 18.49
N SER A 51 7.60 21.67 17.93
CA SER A 51 7.31 23.09 17.78
C SER A 51 7.15 23.74 19.16
N LYS A 52 7.83 24.87 19.33
CA LYS A 52 7.70 25.70 20.54
C LYS A 52 6.24 26.03 20.85
N LYS A 53 5.42 26.23 19.81
CA LYS A 53 3.98 26.51 19.95
C LYS A 53 3.20 25.31 20.52
N PHE A 54 3.50 24.10 20.06
CA PHE A 54 2.89 22.88 20.60
C PHE A 54 3.28 22.69 22.07
N VAL A 55 4.57 22.80 22.40
CA VAL A 55 5.08 22.67 23.77
C VAL A 55 4.52 23.76 24.69
N ASP A 56 4.45 25.01 24.23
CA ASP A 56 3.88 26.12 25.00
C ASP A 56 2.39 25.92 25.27
N ASN A 57 1.63 25.43 24.28
CA ASN A 57 0.21 25.11 24.46
C ASN A 57 0.01 23.93 25.41
N LEU A 58 0.84 22.89 25.29
CA LEU A 58 0.80 21.72 26.19
C LEU A 58 1.14 22.12 27.62
N ARG A 59 2.14 22.99 27.82
CA ARG A 59 2.54 23.50 29.13
C ARG A 59 1.51 24.43 29.77
N LYS A 60 0.78 25.20 28.94
CA LYS A 60 -0.33 26.06 29.39
C LYS A 60 -1.62 25.29 29.62
N SER A 61 -1.74 24.07 29.07
CA SER A 61 -2.86 23.19 29.34
C SER A 61 -2.87 22.87 30.83
N LYS A 62 -3.99 23.18 31.48
CA LYS A 62 -4.19 22.85 32.89
C LYS A 62 -4.26 21.33 33.03
N ARG A 63 -3.28 20.72 33.70
CA ARG A 63 -3.34 19.29 34.07
C ARG A 63 -4.62 19.08 34.89
N LEU A 64 -5.46 18.14 34.46
CA LEU A 64 -6.74 17.80 35.13
C LEU A 64 -6.54 17.16 36.52
N ASP A 65 -5.28 16.94 36.91
CA ASP A 65 -4.83 16.25 38.12
C ASP A 65 -5.20 16.96 39.45
N TRP A 66 -5.77 18.17 39.37
CA TRP A 66 -6.24 18.98 40.49
C TRP A 66 -7.76 18.95 40.76
N VAL A 67 -8.53 18.11 40.07
CA VAL A 67 -9.93 17.86 40.46
C VAL A 67 -9.94 16.95 41.70
N LYS A 68 -9.96 17.56 42.88
CA LYS A 68 -10.40 16.94 44.14
C LYS A 68 -11.23 17.93 44.93
#